data_AF-F6FRP6-F1
#
_entry.id   AF-F6FRP6-F1
#
_cell.length_a   1.000
_cell.length_b   1.000
_cell.length_c   1.000
_cell.angle_alpha   90.00
_cell.angle_beta   90.00
_cell.angle_gamma   90.00
#
_symmetry.space_group_name_H-M   'P 1'
#
loop_
_entity.id
_entity.type
_entity.pdbx_description
1 polymer ?
#
loop_
_entity_poly.entity_id
_entity_poly.type
_entity_poly.pdbx_seq_one_letter_code
_entity_poly.pdbx_strand_id
1 'polypeptide(L)'
;MTPIEHTPTRTGRPAVVAMGAGLALTVVAVVVPFLDRTLLADHVRAGYPTFSAERIDAAVSTWLAVLTTVGVLAALSWATAIWAVRTGRRWARPFATALFVLGTAVALTLLLIRDTSGDTGLPPSLGWLGTLPAVAGLVAVGLLWRR
;
A
#
# COMPACT_ATOMS: atom_id res chain seq x y z
N MET A 1 -33.64 38.13 -7.86
CA MET A 1 -32.39 37.45 -8.30
C MET A 1 -31.77 36.86 -7.04
N THR A 2 -32.06 35.59 -6.75
CA THR A 2 -31.59 34.90 -5.53
C THR A 2 -30.20 34.29 -5.78
N PRO A 3 -29.22 34.46 -4.87
CA PRO A 3 -27.91 33.85 -5.03
C PRO A 3 -28.00 32.33 -4.86
N ILE A 4 -27.48 31.56 -5.82
CA ILE A 4 -27.30 30.12 -5.66
C ILE A 4 -26.11 29.90 -4.73
N GLU A 5 -26.40 29.55 -3.49
CA GLU A 5 -25.41 29.16 -2.49
C GLU A 5 -24.85 27.78 -2.88
N HIS A 6 -23.66 27.76 -3.49
CA HIS A 6 -22.92 26.52 -3.73
C HIS A 6 -22.43 25.99 -2.37
N THR A 7 -23.28 25.23 -1.70
CA THR A 7 -22.89 24.47 -0.51
C THR A 7 -21.84 23.44 -0.93
N PRO A 8 -20.57 23.53 -0.48
CA PRO A 8 -19.58 22.52 -0.81
C PRO A 8 -20.01 21.20 -0.18
N THR A 9 -20.08 20.15 -0.99
CA THR A 9 -20.58 18.82 -0.62
C THR A 9 -19.74 18.20 0.50
N ARG A 10 -20.18 18.40 1.77
CA ARG A 10 -19.59 17.83 2.99
C ARG A 10 -19.37 16.32 2.91
N THR A 11 -20.15 15.63 2.08
CA THR A 11 -20.15 14.18 1.93
C THR A 11 -18.83 13.65 1.40
N GLY A 12 -18.05 14.42 0.61
CA GLY A 12 -16.76 14.06 0.00
C GLY A 12 -15.60 13.74 0.97
N ARG A 13 -15.61 14.37 2.15
CA ARG A 13 -14.44 14.54 3.02
C ARG A 13 -13.96 13.26 3.73
N PRO A 14 -14.82 12.39 4.28
CA PRO A 14 -14.36 11.21 5.03
C PRO A 14 -13.59 10.19 4.17
N ALA A 15 -14.08 9.87 2.97
CA ALA A 15 -13.37 8.93 2.07
C ALA A 15 -12.00 9.46 1.65
N VAL A 16 -11.88 10.77 1.40
CA VAL A 16 -10.60 11.41 1.06
C VAL A 16 -9.62 11.35 2.22
N VAL A 17 -10.09 11.51 3.47
CA VAL A 17 -9.24 11.33 4.67
C VAL A 17 -8.76 9.89 4.79
N ALA A 18 -9.64 8.91 4.61
CA ALA A 18 -9.26 7.49 4.61
C ALA A 18 -8.23 7.17 3.51
N MET A 19 -8.41 7.71 2.30
CA MET A 19 -7.44 7.57 1.21
C MET A 19 -6.10 8.22 1.54
N GLY A 20 -6.10 9.40 2.18
CA GLY A 20 -4.88 10.07 2.65
C GLY A 20 -4.14 9.26 3.72
N ALA A 21 -4.87 8.63 4.64
CA ALA A 21 -4.29 7.71 5.61
C ALA A 21 -3.67 6.47 4.93
N GLY A 22 -4.34 5.91 3.92
CA GLY A 22 -3.80 4.82 3.11
C GLY A 22 -2.49 5.19 2.41
N LEU A 23 -2.43 6.39 1.82
CA LEU A 23 -1.20 6.92 1.21
C LEU A 23 -0.08 7.07 2.25
N ALA A 24 -0.36 7.65 3.41
CA ALA A 24 0.63 7.81 4.47
C ALA A 24 1.17 6.46 4.97
N LEU A 25 0.28 5.48 5.17
CA LEU A 25 0.66 4.12 5.55
C LEU A 25 1.51 3.44 4.47
N THR A 26 1.21 3.66 3.19
CA THR A 26 2.06 3.18 2.08
C THR A 26 3.46 3.78 2.16
N VAL A 27 3.58 5.09 2.41
CA VAL A 27 4.89 5.74 2.58
C VAL A 27 5.65 5.15 3.76
N VAL A 28 5.00 4.96 4.91
CA VAL A 28 5.62 4.33 6.09
C VAL A 28 6.10 2.91 5.75
N ALA A 29 5.27 2.10 5.10
CA ALA A 29 5.62 0.72 4.72
C ALA A 29 6.83 0.66 3.77
N VAL A 30 6.98 1.66 2.89
CA VAL A 30 8.15 1.77 2.00
C VAL A 30 9.38 2.23 2.77
N VAL A 31 9.26 3.22 3.66
CA VAL A 31 10.40 3.87 4.33
C VAL A 31 11.02 2.99 5.41
N VAL A 32 10.22 2.26 6.20
CA VAL A 32 10.70 1.41 7.30
C VAL A 32 11.86 0.49 6.91
N PRO A 33 11.80 -0.32 5.82
CA PRO A 33 12.92 -1.20 5.45
C PRO A 33 14.18 -0.46 4.97
N PHE A 34 14.10 0.83 4.64
CA PHE A 34 15.30 1.65 4.40
C PHE A 34 15.93 2.16 5.69
N LEU A 35 15.12 2.45 6.71
CA LEU A 35 15.58 2.86 8.03
C LEU A 35 16.22 1.70 8.78
N ASP A 36 15.67 0.50 8.61
CA ASP A 36 16.19 -0.72 9.22
C ASP A 36 16.29 -1.85 8.19
N ARG A 37 17.46 -1.93 7.58
CA ARG A 37 17.79 -2.97 6.60
C ARG A 37 18.07 -4.33 7.25
N THR A 38 18.36 -4.38 8.56
CA THR A 38 18.69 -5.65 9.21
C THR A 38 17.45 -6.54 9.31
N LEU A 39 16.25 -5.96 9.36
CA LEU A 39 14.99 -6.71 9.24
C LEU A 39 14.98 -7.64 8.03
N LEU A 40 15.42 -7.14 6.85
CA LEU A 40 15.50 -7.95 5.63
C LEU A 40 16.72 -8.87 5.65
N ALA A 41 17.88 -8.36 6.06
CA ALA A 41 19.13 -9.14 6.04
C ALA A 41 19.08 -10.36 6.96
N ASP A 42 18.53 -10.21 8.17
CA ASP A 42 18.43 -11.28 9.15
C ASP A 42 17.41 -12.34 8.72
N HIS A 43 16.29 -11.91 8.12
CA HIS A 43 15.30 -12.82 7.54
C HIS A 43 15.88 -13.64 6.38
N VAL A 44 16.57 -13.00 5.44
CA VAL A 44 17.22 -13.70 4.33
C VAL A 44 18.28 -14.67 4.85
N ARG A 45 19.08 -14.28 5.84
CA ARG A 45 20.10 -15.15 6.45
C ARG A 45 19.48 -16.37 7.14
N ALA A 46 18.33 -16.20 7.79
CA ALA A 46 17.60 -17.30 8.43
C ALA A 46 17.03 -18.29 7.39
N GLY A 47 16.45 -17.78 6.30
CA GLY A 47 15.92 -18.61 5.21
C GLY A 47 16.99 -19.27 4.33
N TYR A 48 18.17 -18.65 4.23
CA TYR A 48 19.27 -19.12 3.39
C TYR A 48 20.63 -19.09 4.12
N PRO A 49 20.89 -20.02 5.07
CA PRO A 49 22.09 -20.01 5.92
C PRO A 49 23.43 -20.15 5.17
N THR A 50 23.40 -20.67 3.94
CA THR A 50 24.59 -20.88 3.09
C THR A 50 24.91 -19.69 2.20
N PHE A 51 24.09 -18.64 2.20
CA PHE A 51 24.37 -17.45 1.40
C PHE A 51 25.56 -16.67 1.95
N SER A 52 26.41 -16.18 1.04
CA SER A 52 27.47 -15.23 1.38
C SER A 52 26.88 -13.86 1.72
N ALA A 53 27.66 -13.02 2.43
CA ALA A 53 27.24 -11.66 2.78
C ALA A 53 26.85 -10.83 1.53
N GLU A 54 27.65 -10.90 0.46
CA GLU A 54 27.35 -10.20 -0.80
C GLU A 54 26.00 -10.62 -1.41
N ARG A 55 25.66 -11.93 -1.34
CA ARG A 55 24.39 -12.43 -1.83
C ARG A 55 23.21 -11.96 -0.98
N ILE A 56 23.40 -11.85 0.34
CA ILE A 56 22.40 -11.27 1.25
C ILE A 56 22.17 -9.80 0.89
N ASP A 57 23.23 -9.02 0.70
CA ASP A 57 23.11 -7.59 0.34
C ASP A 57 22.41 -7.38 -1.01
N ALA A 58 22.70 -8.24 -1.99
CA ALA A 58 22.01 -8.24 -3.28
C ALA A 58 20.51 -8.57 -3.13
N ALA A 59 20.16 -9.54 -2.29
CA ALA A 59 18.77 -9.90 -2.01
C ALA A 59 18.03 -8.76 -1.30
N VAL A 60 18.64 -8.13 -0.29
CA VAL A 60 18.09 -6.95 0.40
C VAL A 60 17.85 -5.81 -0.60
N SER A 61 18.82 -5.53 -1.48
CA SER A 61 18.70 -4.49 -2.51
C SER A 61 17.55 -4.78 -3.48
N THR A 62 17.38 -6.05 -3.86
CA THR A 62 16.27 -6.51 -4.72
C THR A 62 14.92 -6.29 -4.03
N TRP A 63 14.79 -6.66 -2.75
CA TRP A 63 13.58 -6.41 -1.99
C TRP A 63 13.25 -4.93 -1.86
N LEU A 64 14.25 -4.08 -1.57
CA LEU A 64 14.05 -2.63 -1.52
C LEU A 64 13.56 -2.08 -2.86
N ALA A 65 14.10 -2.57 -3.98
CA ALA A 65 13.65 -2.16 -5.32
C ALA A 65 12.19 -2.59 -5.59
N VAL A 66 11.82 -3.82 -5.23
CA VAL A 66 10.45 -4.33 -5.37
C VAL A 66 9.48 -3.51 -4.51
N LEU A 67 9.79 -3.31 -3.22
CA LEU A 67 8.93 -2.56 -2.30
C LEU A 67 8.80 -1.10 -2.71
N THR A 68 9.86 -0.48 -3.22
CA THR A 68 9.81 0.88 -3.77
C THR A 68 8.91 0.94 -4.99
N THR A 69 9.03 -0.01 -5.91
CA THR A 69 8.20 -0.06 -7.13
C THR A 69 6.72 -0.20 -6.77
N VAL A 70 6.39 -1.16 -5.91
CA VAL A 70 5.01 -1.35 -5.42
C VAL A 70 4.52 -0.11 -4.68
N GLY A 71 5.37 0.49 -3.85
CA GLY A 71 5.08 1.70 -3.09
C GLY A 71 4.77 2.91 -3.96
N VAL A 72 5.57 3.16 -5.01
CA VAL A 72 5.34 4.24 -5.97
C VAL A 72 4.04 4.01 -6.73
N LEU A 73 3.80 2.80 -7.22
CA LEU A 73 2.55 2.46 -7.92
C LEU A 73 1.33 2.67 -7.01
N ALA A 74 1.42 2.25 -5.75
CA ALA A 74 0.37 2.47 -4.76
C ALA A 74 0.17 3.97 -4.47
N ALA A 75 1.24 4.74 -4.31
CA ALA A 75 1.15 6.19 -4.08
C ALA A 75 0.48 6.92 -5.24
N LEU A 76 0.85 6.60 -6.48
CA LEU A 76 0.21 7.14 -7.69
C LEU A 76 -1.27 6.75 -7.78
N SER A 77 -1.59 5.50 -7.41
CA SER A 77 -2.96 4.99 -7.36
C SER A 77 -3.82 5.76 -6.34
N TRP A 78 -3.30 6.00 -5.13
CA TRP A 78 -3.96 6.82 -4.12
C TRP A 78 -4.16 8.26 -4.59
N ALA A 79 -3.12 8.89 -5.13
CA ALA A 79 -3.19 10.26 -5.62
C ALA A 79 -4.26 10.41 -6.72
N THR A 80 -4.31 9.45 -7.65
CA THR A 80 -5.31 9.40 -8.73
C THR A 80 -6.72 9.22 -8.17
N ALA A 81 -6.92 8.30 -7.21
CA ALA A 81 -8.21 8.07 -6.57
C ALA A 81 -8.69 9.32 -5.79
N ILE A 82 -7.81 9.95 -5.03
CA ILE A 82 -8.10 11.19 -4.29
C ILE A 82 -8.52 12.30 -5.25
N TRP A 83 -7.77 12.50 -6.33
CA TRP A 83 -8.10 13.48 -7.37
C TRP A 83 -9.45 13.19 -8.03
N ALA A 84 -9.71 11.94 -8.41
CA ALA A 84 -10.95 11.52 -9.05
C ALA A 84 -12.17 11.75 -8.15
N VAL A 85 -12.06 11.44 -6.85
CA VAL A 85 -13.12 11.68 -5.86
C VAL A 85 -13.34 13.18 -5.64
N ARG A 86 -12.27 13.96 -5.49
CA ARG A 86 -12.36 15.43 -5.29
C ARG A 86 -12.98 16.15 -6.49
N THR A 87 -12.73 15.65 -7.70
CA THR A 87 -13.29 16.22 -8.94
C THR A 87 -14.64 15.63 -9.34
N GLY A 88 -15.22 14.74 -8.51
CA GLY A 88 -16.56 14.18 -8.75
C GLY A 88 -16.63 13.26 -9.97
N ARG A 89 -15.53 12.61 -10.36
CA ARG A 89 -15.52 11.70 -11.52
C ARG A 89 -16.40 10.48 -11.27
N ARG A 90 -17.32 10.20 -12.21
CA ARG A 90 -18.20 9.02 -12.17
C ARG A 90 -17.46 7.68 -12.09
N TRP A 91 -16.24 7.62 -12.61
CA TRP A 91 -15.40 6.40 -12.58
C TRP A 91 -14.62 6.23 -11.27
N ALA A 92 -14.65 7.19 -10.34
CA ALA A 92 -13.86 7.14 -9.11
C ALA A 92 -14.22 5.92 -8.23
N ARG A 93 -15.50 5.55 -8.16
CA ARG A 93 -15.98 4.41 -7.36
C ARG A 93 -15.45 3.06 -7.89
N PRO A 94 -15.70 2.66 -9.15
CA PRO A 94 -15.19 1.39 -9.67
C PRO A 94 -13.66 1.36 -9.72
N PHE A 95 -12.99 2.50 -10.01
CA PHE A 95 -11.54 2.58 -10.01
C PHE A 95 -10.95 2.34 -8.61
N ALA A 96 -11.47 2.99 -7.57
CA ALA A 96 -11.01 2.78 -6.19
C ALA A 96 -11.24 1.33 -5.72
N THR A 97 -12.37 0.71 -6.09
CA THR A 97 -12.63 -0.70 -5.80
C THR A 97 -11.59 -1.60 -6.49
N ALA A 98 -11.30 -1.38 -7.78
CA ALA A 98 -10.32 -2.18 -8.50
C ALA A 98 -8.92 -2.07 -7.90
N LEU A 99 -8.49 -0.86 -7.55
CA LEU A 99 -7.21 -0.62 -6.87
C LEU A 99 -7.14 -1.27 -5.49
N PHE A 100 -8.24 -1.23 -4.72
CA PHE A 100 -8.32 -1.92 -3.44
C PHE A 100 -8.14 -3.43 -3.60
N VAL A 101 -8.83 -4.04 -4.56
CA VAL A 101 -8.69 -5.48 -4.83
C VAL A 101 -7.26 -5.82 -5.25
N LEU A 102 -6.68 -5.07 -6.18
CA LEU A 102 -5.31 -5.29 -6.65
C LEU A 102 -4.29 -5.11 -5.53
N GLY A 103 -4.39 -4.01 -4.77
CA GLY A 103 -3.48 -3.73 -3.66
C GLY A 103 -3.58 -4.78 -2.55
N THR A 104 -4.80 -5.23 -2.22
CA THR A 104 -5.02 -6.30 -1.24
C THR A 104 -4.43 -7.62 -1.72
N ALA A 105 -4.62 -7.97 -3.01
CA ALA A 105 -4.04 -9.17 -3.58
C ALA A 105 -2.50 -9.17 -3.52
N VAL A 106 -1.87 -8.03 -3.82
CA VAL A 106 -0.41 -7.85 -3.68
C VAL A 106 0.03 -7.98 -2.21
N ALA A 107 -0.67 -7.31 -1.29
CA ALA A 107 -0.34 -7.36 0.13
C ALA A 107 -0.47 -8.79 0.70
N LEU A 108 -1.53 -9.51 0.35
CA LEU A 108 -1.72 -10.90 0.76
C LEU A 108 -0.69 -11.84 0.10
N THR A 109 -0.32 -11.59 -1.16
CA THR A 109 0.76 -12.34 -1.82
C THR A 109 2.07 -12.21 -1.04
N LEU A 110 2.47 -10.98 -0.71
CA LEU A 110 3.69 -10.72 0.05
C LEU A 110 3.63 -11.23 1.50
N LEU A 111 2.44 -11.32 2.09
CA LEU A 111 2.24 -11.82 3.45
C LEU A 111 2.19 -13.35 3.53
N LEU A 112 1.69 -14.04 2.51
CA LEU A 112 1.29 -15.45 2.60
C LEU A 112 2.08 -16.40 1.69
N ILE A 113 2.60 -15.92 0.57
CA ILE A 113 3.32 -16.79 -0.37
C ILE A 113 4.73 -17.08 0.17
N ARG A 114 5.03 -18.37 0.27
CA ARG A 114 6.32 -18.88 0.69
C ARG A 114 7.26 -19.03 -0.50
N ASP A 115 8.53 -18.73 -0.27
CA ASP A 115 9.59 -18.96 -1.25
C ASP A 115 10.22 -20.36 -1.04
N THR A 116 11.36 -20.60 -1.71
CA THR A 116 12.06 -21.89 -1.66
C THR A 116 12.70 -22.21 -0.31
N SER A 117 12.85 -21.23 0.59
CA SER A 117 13.29 -21.47 1.97
C SER A 117 12.21 -22.14 2.83
N GLY A 118 10.94 -22.13 2.36
CA GLY A 118 9.79 -22.59 3.13
C GLY A 118 9.18 -21.52 4.04
N ASP A 119 9.78 -20.34 4.11
CA ASP A 119 9.25 -19.14 4.77
C ASP A 119 8.70 -18.13 3.75
N THR A 120 8.01 -17.09 4.22
CA THR A 120 7.54 -15.99 3.37
C THR A 120 8.71 -15.14 2.86
N GLY A 121 8.58 -14.58 1.66
CA GLY A 121 9.67 -13.79 1.06
C GLY A 121 10.05 -12.54 1.87
N LEU A 122 9.11 -12.00 2.65
CA LEU A 122 9.36 -10.90 3.58
C LEU A 122 9.35 -11.37 5.05
N PRO A 123 10.06 -10.66 5.94
CA PRO A 123 9.88 -10.80 7.37
C PRO A 123 8.41 -10.56 7.75
N PRO A 124 7.84 -11.34 8.70
CA PRO A 124 6.43 -11.20 9.09
C PRO A 124 6.05 -9.77 9.50
N SER A 125 6.95 -9.04 10.16
CA SER A 125 6.73 -7.64 10.55
C SER A 125 6.50 -6.72 9.34
N LEU A 126 7.30 -6.86 8.28
CA LEU A 126 7.15 -6.10 7.04
C LEU A 126 5.92 -6.56 6.25
N GLY A 127 5.63 -7.87 6.25
CA GLY A 127 4.41 -8.42 5.65
C GLY A 127 3.15 -7.78 6.25
N TRP A 128 3.03 -7.77 7.59
CA TRP A 128 1.90 -7.15 8.28
C TRP A 128 1.84 -5.63 8.07
N LEU A 129 2.99 -4.94 8.15
CA LEU A 129 3.06 -3.51 7.87
C LEU A 129 2.54 -3.18 6.46
N GLY A 130 2.89 -4.00 5.47
CA GLY A 130 2.43 -3.89 4.08
C GLY A 130 0.92 -4.08 3.88
N THR A 131 0.22 -4.67 4.86
CA THR A 131 -1.25 -4.84 4.79
C THR A 131 -2.06 -3.66 5.32
N LEU A 132 -1.46 -2.77 6.13
CA LEU A 132 -2.17 -1.63 6.73
C LEU A 132 -2.82 -0.69 5.69
N PRO A 133 -2.20 -0.39 4.54
CA PRO A 133 -2.85 0.41 3.49
C PRO A 133 -4.15 -0.23 2.96
N ALA A 134 -4.26 -1.56 2.95
CA ALA A 134 -5.47 -2.25 2.50
C ALA A 134 -6.65 -2.01 3.45
N VAL A 135 -6.40 -1.92 4.77
CA VAL A 135 -7.44 -1.56 5.75
C VAL A 135 -8.00 -0.16 5.46
N ALA A 136 -7.12 0.81 5.18
CA ALA A 136 -7.54 2.14 4.77
C ALA A 136 -8.32 2.12 3.44
N GLY A 137 -7.92 1.26 2.50
CA GLY A 137 -8.62 1.03 1.24
C GLY A 137 -10.04 0.49 1.44
N LEU A 138 -10.21 -0.49 2.31
CA LEU A 138 -11.51 -1.05 2.64
C LEU A 138 -12.45 0.02 3.22
N VAL A 139 -11.95 0.83 4.15
CA VAL A 139 -12.70 1.96 4.72
C VAL A 139 -13.08 2.98 3.64
N ALA A 140 -12.12 3.36 2.79
CA ALA A 140 -12.36 4.32 1.71
C ALA A 140 -13.43 3.83 0.72
N VAL A 141 -13.33 2.58 0.28
CA VAL A 141 -14.31 1.95 -0.62
C VAL A 141 -15.68 1.90 0.05
N GLY A 142 -15.77 1.42 1.30
CA GLY A 142 -17.02 1.40 2.06
C GLY A 142 -17.69 2.78 2.18
N LEU A 143 -16.90 3.82 2.43
CA LEU A 143 -17.40 5.20 2.48
C LEU A 143 -17.81 5.76 1.12
N LEU A 144 -17.18 5.34 0.02
CA LEU A 144 -17.56 5.78 -1.33
C LEU A 144 -18.88 5.18 -1.80
N TRP A 145 -19.16 3.92 -1.46
CA TRP A 145 -20.38 3.22 -1.87
C TRP A 145 -21.59 3.51 -0.98
N ARG A 146 -21.37 4.04 0.23
CA ARG A 146 -22.44 4.53 1.11
C ARG A 146 -22.96 5.92 0.73
N ARG A 147 -22.38 6.56 -0.28
CA ARG A 147 -22.79 7.87 -0.81
C ARG A 147 -23.64 7.72 -2.07
#